data_AF-A0A9E1KJU3-F1
#
_entry.id   AF-A0A9E1KJU3-F1
#
_cell.length_a   1.000
_cell.length_b   1.000
_cell.length_c   1.000
_cell.angle_alpha   90.00
_cell.angle_beta   90.00
_cell.angle_gamma   90.00
#
_symmetry.space_group_name_H-M   'P 1'
#
loop_
_entity.id
_entity.type
_entity.pdbx_description
1 polymer ?
#
loop_
_entity_poly.entity_id
_entity_poly.type
_entity_poly.pdbx_seq_one_letter_code
_entity_poly.pdbx_strand_id
1 'polypeptide(L)'
;MILRYALHSILLLFSLMVVQQAQAESSGDKSEDIVFAQCAGCHIPGEDGSLSRISQQRKSPEGWEMSINRMRLMHGFKLSGLDIPIAQSGIHELVKQLADTQGLAPQEAAPYRYLIEQDLNRVEEGFDPDLVVMCGRCHTSARFALQRRSEIEWERLVHFHLGQFPSVEYSLFGRDREWMNIALNETVPALAKEFPLESQSWSEWQA
;
A
#
# COMPACT_ATOMS: atom_id res chain seq x y z
N MET A 1 -56.15 40.75 45.88
CA MET A 1 -54.70 40.80 46.19
C MET A 1 -54.18 39.36 46.13
N ILE A 2 -54.25 38.58 45.05
CA ILE A 2 -53.86 38.75 43.64
C ILE A 2 -52.47 39.39 43.48
N LEU A 3 -51.57 38.58 42.91
CA LEU A 3 -50.25 38.89 42.33
C LEU A 3 -49.10 39.14 43.31
N ARG A 4 -47.92 38.62 42.92
CA ARG A 4 -46.62 38.54 43.62
C ARG A 4 -46.55 37.26 44.48
N TYR A 5 -45.90 36.15 44.10
CA TYR A 5 -44.61 36.00 43.45
C TYR A 5 -44.53 34.61 42.76
N ALA A 6 -45.18 34.48 41.61
CA ALA A 6 -44.95 33.37 40.69
C ALA A 6 -43.76 33.73 39.78
N LEU A 7 -42.54 33.72 40.32
CA LEU A 7 -41.35 34.12 39.56
C LEU A 7 -40.02 33.67 40.19
N HIS A 8 -39.91 32.45 40.71
CA HIS A 8 -38.61 31.90 41.16
C HIS A 8 -38.40 30.40 40.84
N SER A 9 -39.20 29.80 39.95
CA SER A 9 -39.11 28.35 39.64
C SER A 9 -38.49 28.01 38.28
N ILE A 10 -37.79 28.95 37.63
CA ILE A 10 -37.19 28.73 36.30
C ILE A 10 -35.80 29.33 36.27
N LEU A 11 -34.83 28.73 36.96
CA LEU A 11 -33.39 28.99 36.75
C LEU A 11 -32.59 28.03 37.64
N LEU A 12 -32.25 26.85 37.11
CA LEU A 12 -31.11 25.96 37.49
C LEU A 12 -31.34 24.53 36.95
N LEU A 13 -31.60 24.40 35.65
CA LEU A 13 -31.70 23.09 34.97
C LEU A 13 -30.81 22.98 33.71
N PHE A 14 -29.77 23.81 33.63
CA PHE A 14 -28.86 23.81 32.47
C PHE A 14 -27.42 24.04 32.93
N SER A 15 -26.71 22.98 33.35
CA SER A 15 -25.25 22.86 33.15
C SER A 15 -24.69 21.56 33.76
N LEU A 16 -25.13 20.39 33.27
CA LEU A 16 -24.39 19.14 33.48
C LEU A 16 -24.71 18.15 32.35
N MET A 17 -24.57 18.61 31.10
CA MET A 17 -24.23 17.71 30.01
C MET A 17 -22.71 17.61 29.97
N VAL A 18 -22.19 16.70 30.81
CA VAL A 18 -20.86 16.14 30.58
C VAL A 18 -20.95 15.45 29.22
N VAL A 19 -20.26 16.03 28.23
CA VAL A 19 -20.04 15.44 26.93
C VAL A 19 -19.25 14.16 27.17
N GLN A 20 -19.98 13.04 27.22
CA GLN A 20 -19.39 11.71 27.10
C GLN A 20 -18.81 11.66 25.68
N GLN A 21 -17.51 11.93 25.53
CA GLN A 21 -16.80 11.57 24.31
C GLN A 21 -16.84 10.03 24.25
N ALA A 22 -17.77 9.51 23.47
CA ALA A 22 -17.68 8.15 22.98
C ALA A 22 -16.39 8.09 22.15
N GLN A 23 -15.36 7.44 22.69
CA GLN A 23 -14.29 6.90 21.87
C GLN A 23 -14.97 5.84 21.00
N ALA A 24 -15.23 6.20 19.74
CA ALA A 24 -15.55 5.21 18.73
C ALA A 24 -14.28 4.39 18.52
N GLU A 25 -14.18 3.24 19.19
CA GLU A 25 -13.34 2.16 18.68
C GLU A 25 -13.93 1.77 17.33
N SER A 26 -13.19 2.05 16.26
CA SER A 26 -13.57 1.65 14.91
C SER A 26 -13.37 0.14 14.75
N SER A 27 -14.26 -0.66 15.32
CA SER A 27 -14.53 -1.99 14.79
C SER A 27 -15.45 -1.81 13.57
N GLY A 28 -14.94 -1.16 12.52
CA GLY A 28 -15.66 -1.02 11.26
C GLY A 28 -15.98 -2.41 10.72
N ASP A 29 -17.24 -2.63 10.36
CA ASP A 29 -17.63 -3.82 9.63
C ASP A 29 -16.74 -3.89 8.37
N LYS A 30 -16.03 -5.01 8.14
CA LYS A 30 -15.15 -5.16 6.97
C LYS A 30 -15.92 -5.09 5.65
N SER A 31 -17.26 -5.16 5.68
CA SER A 31 -18.10 -4.87 4.53
C SER A 31 -18.13 -3.38 4.15
N GLU A 32 -17.75 -2.47 5.06
CA GLU A 32 -17.59 -1.02 4.82
C GLU A 32 -16.17 -0.66 4.33
N ASP A 33 -15.25 -1.63 4.29
CA ASP A 33 -13.90 -1.46 3.75
C ASP A 33 -13.95 -1.39 2.21
N ILE A 34 -13.57 -0.24 1.64
CA ILE A 34 -13.59 -0.03 0.19
C ILE A 34 -12.57 -0.94 -0.53
N VAL A 35 -11.46 -1.30 0.09
CA VAL A 35 -10.50 -2.27 -0.48
C VAL A 35 -11.15 -3.65 -0.54
N PHE A 36 -11.81 -4.09 0.54
CA PHE A 36 -12.54 -5.36 0.52
C PHE A 36 -13.62 -5.38 -0.55
N ALA A 37 -14.50 -4.37 -0.54
CA ALA A 37 -15.64 -4.26 -1.45
C ALA A 37 -15.22 -4.27 -2.93
N GLN A 38 -14.06 -3.70 -3.27
CA GLN A 38 -13.61 -3.55 -4.65
C GLN A 38 -12.67 -4.68 -5.10
N CYS A 39 -11.97 -5.36 -4.18
CA CYS A 39 -10.91 -6.30 -4.54
C CYS A 39 -11.26 -7.77 -4.26
N ALA A 40 -12.22 -8.08 -3.38
CA ALA A 40 -12.53 -9.44 -2.96
C ALA A 40 -13.03 -10.37 -4.08
N GLY A 41 -13.48 -9.83 -5.21
CA GLY A 41 -13.90 -10.62 -6.38
C GLY A 41 -12.76 -11.38 -7.06
N CYS A 42 -11.51 -10.95 -6.89
CA CYS A 42 -10.32 -11.63 -7.43
C CYS A 42 -9.30 -11.96 -6.34
N HIS A 43 -9.21 -11.14 -5.30
CA HIS A 43 -8.36 -11.39 -4.16
C HIS A 43 -9.10 -12.22 -3.11
N ILE A 44 -8.65 -13.45 -2.91
CA ILE A 44 -9.28 -14.39 -1.98
C ILE A 44 -9.20 -13.85 -0.54
N PRO A 45 -10.33 -13.76 0.19
CA PRO A 45 -10.34 -13.40 1.61
C PRO A 45 -9.74 -14.47 2.51
N GLY A 46 -8.93 -14.05 3.49
CA GLY A 46 -8.49 -14.86 4.62
C GLY A 46 -9.50 -14.83 5.78
N GLU A 47 -9.30 -15.69 6.78
CA GLU A 47 -10.17 -15.79 7.97
C GLU A 47 -10.17 -14.51 8.80
N ASP A 48 -9.04 -13.81 8.83
CA ASP A 48 -8.85 -12.52 9.48
C ASP A 48 -9.29 -11.34 8.60
N GLY A 49 -10.01 -11.58 7.50
CA GLY A 49 -10.45 -10.56 6.56
C GLY A 49 -9.32 -9.93 5.73
N SER A 50 -8.10 -10.46 5.81
CA SER A 50 -7.03 -10.11 4.88
C SER A 50 -7.41 -10.49 3.44
N LEU A 51 -6.82 -9.83 2.46
CA LEU A 51 -6.98 -10.17 1.05
C LEU A 51 -5.67 -10.72 0.51
N SER A 52 -5.74 -11.88 -0.16
CA SER A 52 -4.59 -12.50 -0.80
C SER A 52 -3.82 -11.48 -1.67
N ARG A 53 -2.49 -11.58 -1.67
CA ARG A 53 -1.56 -10.61 -2.29
C ARG A 53 -1.51 -9.25 -1.60
N ILE A 54 -2.65 -8.60 -1.39
CA ILE A 54 -2.75 -7.23 -0.88
C ILE A 54 -2.16 -7.14 0.53
N SER A 55 -2.54 -8.07 1.40
CA SER A 55 -2.12 -8.07 2.82
C SER A 55 -0.71 -8.60 3.06
N GLN A 56 0.05 -8.86 1.99
CA GLN A 56 1.42 -9.40 2.06
C GLN A 56 2.45 -8.44 1.45
N GLN A 57 2.05 -7.18 1.26
CA GLN A 57 2.87 -6.14 0.67
C GLN A 57 2.60 -4.80 1.38
N ARG A 58 3.65 -3.99 1.53
CA ARG A 58 3.56 -2.57 1.90
C ARG A 58 4.34 -1.71 0.91
N LYS A 59 3.88 -0.48 0.65
CA LYS A 59 4.43 0.42 -0.39
C LYS A 59 4.23 1.89 -0.02
N SER A 60 4.93 2.79 -0.74
CA SER A 60 4.54 4.21 -0.75
C SER A 60 3.13 4.42 -1.35
N PRO A 61 2.49 5.58 -1.12
CA PRO A 61 1.22 5.93 -1.76
C PRO A 61 1.25 5.77 -3.29
N GLU A 62 2.30 6.25 -3.95
CA GLU A 62 2.49 6.14 -5.40
C GLU A 62 2.68 4.67 -5.82
N GLY A 63 3.32 3.85 -4.99
CA GLY A 63 3.44 2.41 -5.22
C GLY A 63 2.10 1.67 -5.20
N TRP A 64 1.19 2.08 -4.31
CA TRP A 64 -0.19 1.59 -4.27
C TRP A 64 -1.00 2.08 -5.46
N GLU A 65 -0.90 3.37 -5.80
CA GLU A 65 -1.54 3.95 -6.98
C GLU A 65 -1.13 3.22 -8.26
N MET A 66 0.17 2.97 -8.43
CA MET A 66 0.69 2.18 -9.56
C MET A 66 0.11 0.77 -9.60
N SER A 67 -0.09 0.13 -8.44
CA SER A 67 -0.64 -1.22 -8.37
C SER A 67 -2.12 -1.25 -8.75
N ILE A 68 -2.91 -0.30 -8.26
CA ILE A 68 -4.33 -0.15 -8.64
C ILE A 68 -4.44 0.18 -10.13
N ASN A 69 -3.66 1.13 -10.64
CA ASN A 69 -3.65 1.47 -12.05
C ASN A 69 -3.24 0.26 -12.93
N ARG A 70 -2.34 -0.61 -12.45
CA ARG A 70 -2.05 -1.87 -13.12
C ARG A 70 -3.24 -2.81 -13.16
N MET A 71 -4.02 -2.93 -12.09
CA MET A 71 -5.26 -3.73 -12.11
C MET A 71 -6.25 -3.20 -13.15
N ARG A 72 -6.35 -1.87 -13.29
CA ARG A 72 -7.21 -1.22 -14.28
C ARG A 72 -6.75 -1.52 -15.71
N LEU A 73 -5.46 -1.32 -15.96
CA LEU A 73 -4.89 -1.42 -17.31
C LEU A 73 -4.71 -2.86 -17.78
N MET A 74 -4.32 -3.78 -16.89
CA MET A 74 -3.98 -5.16 -17.25
C MET A 74 -5.09 -6.17 -16.96
N HIS A 75 -5.95 -5.90 -15.99
CA HIS A 75 -6.99 -6.85 -15.55
C HIS A 75 -8.41 -6.28 -15.69
N GLY A 76 -8.55 -5.10 -16.30
CA GLY A 76 -9.84 -4.49 -16.58
C GLY A 76 -10.62 -4.08 -15.33
N PHE A 77 -9.94 -3.89 -14.19
CA PHE A 77 -10.57 -3.43 -12.96
C PHE A 77 -11.32 -2.11 -13.20
N LYS A 78 -12.59 -2.10 -12.79
CA LYS A 78 -13.46 -0.93 -12.76
C LYS A 78 -13.98 -0.80 -11.33
N LEU A 79 -14.02 0.42 -10.82
CA LEU A 79 -14.62 0.70 -9.53
C LEU A 79 -16.13 0.45 -9.64
N SER A 80 -16.59 -0.56 -8.90
CA SER A 80 -17.99 -0.98 -8.92
C SER A 80 -18.84 0.10 -8.26
N GLY A 81 -19.92 0.52 -8.92
CA GLY A 81 -20.85 1.54 -8.43
C GLY A 81 -20.56 2.98 -8.87
N LEU A 82 -19.52 3.21 -9.68
CA LEU A 82 -19.16 4.54 -10.18
C LEU A 82 -18.90 4.47 -11.70
N ASP A 83 -19.89 4.85 -12.51
CA ASP A 83 -19.70 5.16 -13.95
C ASP A 83 -18.99 6.52 -14.07
N ILE A 84 -17.72 6.56 -13.65
CA ILE A 84 -17.03 7.83 -13.42
C ILE A 84 -15.62 7.85 -14.05
N PRO A 85 -15.26 8.91 -14.80
CA PRO A 85 -13.92 9.12 -15.36
C PRO A 85 -12.80 9.08 -14.31
N ILE A 86 -11.56 8.80 -14.75
CA ILE A 86 -10.35 8.67 -13.90
C ILE A 86 -10.22 9.78 -12.86
N ALA A 87 -10.47 11.03 -13.27
CA ALA A 87 -10.36 12.21 -12.42
C ALA A 87 -11.32 12.22 -11.20
N GLN A 88 -12.29 11.32 -11.17
CA GLN A 88 -13.40 11.29 -10.21
C GLN A 88 -13.61 9.86 -9.65
N SER A 89 -12.69 8.93 -9.95
CA SER A 89 -12.93 7.48 -9.92
C SER A 89 -13.02 6.81 -8.55
N GLY A 90 -12.61 7.45 -7.45
CA GLY A 90 -12.52 6.78 -6.14
C GLY A 90 -11.19 6.06 -5.88
N ILE A 91 -10.23 6.16 -6.82
CA ILE A 91 -8.90 5.52 -6.68
C ILE A 91 -8.12 6.14 -5.51
N HIS A 92 -8.30 7.43 -5.24
CA HIS A 92 -7.59 8.11 -4.17
C HIS A 92 -7.96 7.53 -2.80
N GLU A 93 -9.21 7.13 -2.60
CA GLU A 93 -9.71 6.52 -1.37
C GLU A 93 -9.10 5.14 -1.16
N LEU A 94 -9.03 4.32 -2.23
CA LEU A 94 -8.31 3.03 -2.18
C LEU A 94 -6.82 3.23 -1.88
N VAL A 95 -6.16 4.17 -2.56
CA VAL A 95 -4.75 4.49 -2.33
C VAL A 95 -4.53 4.96 -0.91
N LYS A 96 -5.37 5.86 -0.42
CA LYS A 96 -5.30 6.41 0.94
C LYS A 96 -5.40 5.29 1.97
N GLN A 97 -6.42 4.44 1.87
CA GLN A 97 -6.62 3.36 2.81
C GLN A 97 -5.46 2.36 2.81
N LEU A 98 -4.97 1.96 1.63
CA LEU A 98 -3.82 1.07 1.51
C LEU A 98 -2.52 1.72 2.00
N ALA A 99 -2.32 3.00 1.75
CA ALA A 99 -1.15 3.73 2.20
C ALA A 99 -1.13 3.94 3.73
N ASP A 100 -2.31 4.15 4.34
CA ASP A 100 -2.44 4.26 5.79
C ASP A 100 -2.17 2.94 6.50
N THR A 101 -2.75 1.86 5.99
CA THR A 101 -2.74 0.55 6.66
C THR A 101 -1.52 -0.29 6.30
N GLN A 102 -0.97 -0.09 5.10
CA GLN A 102 0.11 -0.90 4.53
C GLN A 102 1.16 0.01 3.85
N GLY A 103 1.52 1.09 4.55
CA GLY A 103 2.52 2.07 4.14
C GLY A 103 3.96 1.69 4.51
N LEU A 104 4.87 2.63 4.35
CA LEU A 104 6.25 2.52 4.81
C LEU A 104 6.47 3.40 6.03
N ALA A 105 7.28 2.94 6.98
CA ALA A 105 7.79 3.81 8.03
C ALA A 105 8.72 4.88 7.42
N PRO A 106 8.85 6.07 8.04
CA PRO A 106 9.74 7.13 7.55
C PRO A 106 11.17 6.65 7.28
N GLN A 107 11.72 5.81 8.15
CA GLN A 107 13.07 5.24 8.05
C GLN A 107 13.20 4.29 6.84
N GLU A 108 12.14 3.56 6.50
CA GLU A 108 12.12 2.64 5.36
C GLU A 108 12.14 3.38 4.03
N ALA A 109 11.53 4.57 3.97
CA ALA A 109 11.46 5.39 2.77
C ALA A 109 12.62 6.38 2.63
N ALA A 110 13.25 6.80 3.74
CA ALA A 110 14.22 7.88 3.80
C ALA A 110 15.34 7.80 2.73
N PRO A 111 15.98 6.64 2.48
CA PRO A 111 17.07 6.55 1.49
C PRO A 111 16.60 6.76 0.03
N TYR A 112 15.29 6.65 -0.23
CA TYR A 112 14.73 6.52 -1.57
C TYR A 112 13.72 7.62 -1.92
N ARG A 113 13.55 8.63 -1.05
CA ARG A 113 12.57 9.72 -1.24
C ARG A 113 12.78 10.52 -2.52
N TYR A 114 14.02 10.57 -3.03
CA TYR A 114 14.35 11.22 -4.31
C TYR A 114 13.45 10.75 -5.46
N LEU A 115 13.03 9.48 -5.47
CA LEU A 115 12.12 8.97 -6.51
C LEU A 115 10.73 9.59 -6.40
N ILE A 116 10.22 9.76 -5.18
CA ILE A 116 8.90 10.35 -4.90
C ILE A 116 8.94 11.86 -5.14
N GLU A 117 10.06 12.50 -4.83
CA GLU A 117 10.33 13.92 -5.04
C GLU A 117 10.67 14.26 -6.50
N GLN A 118 10.64 13.26 -7.40
CA GLN A 118 10.90 13.40 -8.83
C GLN A 118 12.28 13.94 -9.19
N ASP A 119 13.30 13.66 -8.36
CA ASP A 119 14.70 13.90 -8.72
C ASP A 119 15.20 12.81 -9.69
N LEU A 120 14.77 12.93 -10.95
CA LEU A 120 15.03 11.93 -11.99
C LEU A 120 16.44 12.02 -12.59
N ASN A 121 17.23 13.03 -12.23
CA ASN A 121 18.63 13.17 -12.66
C ASN A 121 19.61 12.49 -11.70
N ARG A 122 19.11 11.94 -10.60
CA ARG A 122 19.94 11.25 -9.61
C ARG A 122 20.54 9.97 -10.19
N VAL A 123 21.86 9.83 -10.04
CA VAL A 123 22.56 8.56 -10.21
C VAL A 123 22.32 7.73 -8.95
N GLU A 124 21.74 6.54 -9.12
CA GLU A 124 21.50 5.63 -8.00
C GLU A 124 22.79 4.93 -7.59
N GLU A 125 23.10 4.98 -6.30
CA GLU A 125 24.30 4.40 -5.70
C GLU A 125 23.92 3.66 -4.41
N GLY A 126 24.77 2.73 -3.97
CA GLY A 126 24.58 2.01 -2.70
C GLY A 126 23.63 0.81 -2.75
N PHE A 127 23.15 0.44 -3.94
CA PHE A 127 22.44 -0.82 -4.16
C PHE A 127 23.41 -1.97 -4.43
N ASP A 128 23.00 -3.18 -4.06
CA ASP A 128 23.68 -4.40 -4.48
C ASP A 128 23.78 -4.45 -6.02
N PRO A 129 24.98 -4.56 -6.61
CA PRO A 129 25.15 -4.63 -8.06
C PRO A 129 24.31 -5.73 -8.73
N ASP A 130 24.12 -6.88 -8.09
CA ASP A 130 23.33 -7.98 -8.66
C ASP A 130 21.83 -7.62 -8.69
N LEU A 131 21.33 -6.92 -7.67
CA LEU A 131 19.96 -6.36 -7.69
C LEU A 131 19.81 -5.27 -8.76
N VAL A 132 20.81 -4.43 -8.96
CA VAL A 132 20.78 -3.41 -10.02
C VAL A 132 20.71 -4.07 -11.40
N VAL A 133 21.51 -5.11 -11.64
CA VAL A 133 21.52 -5.85 -12.91
C VAL A 133 20.19 -6.57 -13.14
N MET A 134 19.62 -7.19 -12.11
CA MET A 134 18.37 -7.96 -12.24
C MET A 134 17.11 -7.08 -12.26
N CYS A 135 17.09 -5.97 -11.54
CA CYS A 135 15.88 -5.18 -11.27
C CYS A 135 15.98 -3.70 -11.67
N GLY A 136 17.17 -3.10 -11.62
CA GLY A 136 17.39 -1.66 -11.81
C GLY A 136 17.59 -1.20 -13.26
N ARG A 137 17.68 -2.13 -14.22
CA ARG A 137 17.98 -1.82 -15.63
C ARG A 137 16.81 -1.32 -16.48
N CYS A 138 15.57 -1.42 -15.98
CA CYS A 138 14.37 -0.97 -16.71
C CYS A 138 13.66 0.21 -16.02
N HIS A 139 13.70 0.24 -14.70
CA HIS A 139 13.17 1.32 -13.88
C HIS A 139 14.10 1.49 -12.67
N THR A 140 13.98 2.63 -11.97
CA THR A 140 14.79 2.94 -10.80
C THR A 140 14.80 1.81 -9.77
N SER A 141 15.95 1.61 -9.14
CA SER A 141 16.16 0.66 -8.05
C SER A 141 15.37 1.09 -6.81
N ALA A 142 15.21 2.39 -6.59
CA ALA A 142 14.30 2.92 -5.58
C ALA A 142 12.86 2.41 -5.72
N ARG A 143 12.40 2.00 -6.91
CA ARG A 143 11.04 1.47 -7.08
C ARG A 143 10.83 0.15 -6.35
N PHE A 144 11.81 -0.77 -6.34
CA PHE A 144 11.70 -1.98 -5.53
C PHE A 144 12.00 -1.67 -4.06
N ALA A 145 12.91 -0.75 -3.78
CA ALA A 145 13.33 -0.40 -2.43
C ALA A 145 12.25 0.37 -1.62
N LEU A 146 11.33 1.05 -2.30
CA LEU A 146 10.12 1.65 -1.72
C LEU A 146 8.96 0.66 -1.58
N GLN A 147 9.28 -0.62 -1.38
CA GLN A 147 8.31 -1.67 -1.11
C GLN A 147 8.85 -2.61 -0.05
N ARG A 148 7.94 -3.27 0.66
CA ARG A 148 8.23 -4.29 1.67
C ARG A 148 7.29 -5.46 1.40
N ARG A 149 7.81 -6.68 1.33
CA ARG A 149 7.02 -7.86 0.92
C ARG A 149 7.48 -9.11 1.63
N SER A 150 6.58 -10.09 1.76
CA SER A 150 7.00 -11.44 2.11
C SER A 150 7.79 -12.05 0.94
N GLU A 151 8.60 -13.06 1.22
CA GLU A 151 9.44 -13.71 0.20
C GLU A 151 8.61 -14.24 -0.97
N ILE A 152 7.47 -14.89 -0.67
CA ILE A 152 6.55 -15.37 -1.70
C ILE A 152 5.97 -14.24 -2.56
N GLU A 153 5.80 -13.03 -2.02
CA GLU A 153 5.33 -11.87 -2.79
C GLU A 153 6.43 -11.22 -3.65
N TRP A 154 7.70 -11.45 -3.31
CA TRP A 154 8.83 -11.17 -4.20
C TRP A 154 8.92 -12.23 -5.32
N GLU A 155 8.75 -13.52 -5.00
CA GLU A 155 8.71 -14.60 -6.00
C GLU A 155 7.61 -14.38 -7.03
N ARG A 156 6.38 -14.10 -6.57
CA ARG A 156 5.24 -13.79 -7.44
C ARG A 156 5.47 -12.53 -8.26
N LEU A 157 6.29 -11.59 -7.78
CA LEU A 157 6.68 -10.41 -8.56
C LEU A 157 7.60 -10.79 -9.73
N VAL A 158 8.55 -11.69 -9.52
CA VAL A 158 9.42 -12.21 -10.59
C VAL A 158 8.60 -12.89 -11.66
N HIS A 159 7.69 -13.80 -11.26
CA HIS A 159 6.77 -14.44 -12.20
C HIS A 159 5.90 -13.45 -12.97
N PHE A 160 5.40 -12.41 -12.30
CA PHE A 160 4.66 -11.34 -12.97
C PHE A 160 5.52 -10.63 -14.03
N HIS A 161 6.77 -10.28 -13.73
CA HIS A 161 7.64 -9.59 -14.70
C HIS A 161 7.91 -10.45 -15.92
N LEU A 162 8.26 -11.72 -15.74
CA LEU A 162 8.52 -12.62 -16.87
C LEU A 162 7.24 -12.92 -17.66
N GLY A 163 6.11 -13.16 -16.97
CA GLY A 163 4.83 -13.42 -17.63
C GLY A 163 4.29 -12.22 -18.40
N GLN A 164 4.47 -11.00 -17.87
CA GLN A 164 3.99 -9.77 -18.50
C GLN A 164 4.95 -9.23 -19.57
N PHE A 165 6.25 -9.42 -19.37
CA PHE A 165 7.31 -8.97 -20.28
C PHE A 165 8.22 -10.14 -20.66
N PRO A 166 7.76 -11.10 -21.48
CA PRO A 166 8.53 -12.32 -21.79
C PRO A 166 9.91 -12.05 -22.40
N SER A 167 10.09 -10.91 -23.08
CA SER A 167 11.38 -10.51 -23.63
C SER A 167 12.40 -10.05 -22.58
N VAL A 168 12.03 -9.95 -21.29
CA VAL A 168 12.93 -9.50 -20.22
C VAL A 168 14.15 -10.40 -20.10
N GLU A 169 13.99 -11.71 -20.23
CA GLU A 169 15.10 -12.68 -20.19
C GLU A 169 15.92 -12.72 -21.49
N TYR A 170 15.45 -12.08 -22.56
CA TYR A 170 16.17 -12.00 -23.85
C TYR A 170 16.89 -10.65 -24.06
N SER A 171 16.71 -9.70 -23.15
CA SER A 171 17.31 -8.36 -23.22
C SER A 171 18.74 -8.32 -22.66
N LEU A 172 19.41 -7.17 -22.73
CA LEU A 172 20.72 -6.97 -22.10
C LEU A 172 20.63 -7.27 -20.59
N PHE A 173 21.57 -8.05 -20.07
CA PHE A 173 21.58 -8.64 -18.72
C PHE A 173 20.47 -9.67 -18.40
N GLY A 174 19.61 -9.98 -19.38
CA GLY A 174 18.73 -11.15 -19.34
C GLY A 174 19.38 -12.35 -20.03
N ARG A 175 19.73 -12.15 -21.32
CA ARG A 175 20.11 -13.25 -22.23
C ARG A 175 21.49 -13.86 -21.99
N ASP A 176 22.27 -13.27 -21.10
CA ASP A 176 23.64 -13.65 -20.78
C ASP A 176 23.72 -14.62 -19.58
N ARG A 177 22.57 -15.03 -19.03
CA ARG A 177 22.48 -15.83 -17.80
C ARG A 177 21.19 -16.66 -17.75
N GLU A 178 21.14 -17.61 -16.82
CA GLU A 178 19.92 -18.37 -16.48
C GLU A 178 18.96 -17.47 -15.67
N TRP A 179 18.41 -16.45 -16.33
CA TRP A 179 17.74 -15.31 -15.68
C TRP A 179 16.70 -15.73 -14.66
N MET A 180 15.82 -16.68 -15.01
CA MET A 180 14.76 -17.14 -14.11
C MET A 180 15.31 -17.91 -12.90
N ASN A 181 16.33 -18.76 -13.11
CA ASN A 181 16.94 -19.51 -12.03
C ASN A 181 17.62 -18.60 -11.00
N ILE A 182 18.35 -17.58 -11.48
CA ILE A 182 18.99 -16.57 -10.63
C ILE A 182 17.92 -15.71 -9.94
N ALA A 183 16.89 -15.29 -10.67
CA ALA A 183 15.83 -14.47 -10.11
C ALA A 183 15.12 -15.15 -8.93
N LEU A 184 14.83 -16.45 -9.04
CA LEU A 184 14.14 -17.19 -7.98
C LEU A 184 15.06 -17.59 -6.82
N ASN A 185 16.28 -18.05 -7.10
CA ASN A 185 17.12 -18.66 -6.07
C ASN A 185 18.11 -17.68 -5.41
N GLU A 186 18.35 -16.52 -6.02
CA GLU A 186 19.32 -15.53 -5.53
C GLU A 186 18.66 -14.17 -5.32
N THR A 187 17.96 -13.64 -6.35
CA THR A 187 17.36 -12.29 -6.27
C THR A 187 16.20 -12.22 -5.27
N VAL A 188 15.28 -13.20 -5.27
CA VAL A 188 14.15 -13.23 -4.33
C VAL A 188 14.59 -13.29 -2.87
N PRO A 189 15.49 -14.21 -2.46
CA PRO A 189 16.01 -14.22 -1.10
C PRO A 189 16.72 -12.91 -0.71
N ALA A 190 17.50 -12.31 -1.62
CA ALA A 190 18.15 -11.02 -1.39
C ALA A 190 17.14 -9.90 -1.14
N LEU A 191 16.11 -9.78 -1.99
CA LEU A 191 15.04 -8.80 -1.83
C LEU A 191 14.22 -9.02 -0.55
N ALA A 192 13.93 -10.28 -0.20
CA ALA A 192 13.19 -10.62 1.01
C ALA A 192 13.98 -10.27 2.28
N LYS A 193 15.31 -10.44 2.25
CA LYS A 193 16.20 -10.08 3.35
C LYS A 193 16.33 -8.56 3.51
N GLU A 194 16.51 -7.83 2.41
CA GLU A 194 16.75 -6.39 2.44
C GLU A 194 15.46 -5.58 2.64
N PHE A 195 14.35 -6.06 2.07
CA PHE A 195 13.05 -5.38 2.07
C PHE A 195 11.91 -6.30 2.59
N PRO A 196 12.03 -6.81 3.83
CA PRO A 196 11.07 -7.75 4.41
C PRO A 196 9.72 -7.09 4.68
N LEU A 197 8.63 -7.86 4.66
CA LEU A 197 7.28 -7.36 4.99
C LEU A 197 7.24 -6.72 6.36
N GLU A 198 7.80 -7.40 7.36
CA GLU A 198 7.87 -6.96 8.74
C GLU A 198 9.23 -6.35 9.05
N SER A 199 9.22 -5.23 9.77
CA SER A 199 10.44 -4.57 10.22
C SER A 199 10.19 -3.89 11.57
N GLN A 200 11.24 -3.77 12.38
CA GLN A 200 11.14 -3.05 13.65
C GLN A 200 10.68 -1.60 13.44
N SER A 201 11.20 -0.92 12.42
CA SER A 201 10.77 0.44 12.08
C SER A 201 9.29 0.55 11.76
N TRP A 202 8.69 -0.48 11.15
CA TRP A 202 7.25 -0.49 10.87
C TRP A 202 6.44 -0.72 12.15
N SER A 203 6.82 -1.70 12.95
CA SER A 203 6.14 -1.99 14.22
C SER A 203 6.19 -0.78 15.18
N GLU A 204 7.31 -0.08 15.25
CA GLU A 204 7.47 1.14 16.05
C GLU A 204 6.67 2.33 15.49
N TRP A 205 6.50 2.40 14.17
CA TRP A 205 5.75 3.47 13.53
C TRP A 205 4.23 3.32 13.70
N GLN A 206 3.73 2.09 13.85
CA GLN A 206 2.31 1.82 14.08
C GLN A 206 1.87 1.93 15.55
N ALA A 207 2.82 1.98 16.48
CA ALA A 207 2.56 2.01 17.93
C ALA A 207 2.12 3.40 18.43
#